data_AF-A0A2V9DHL0-F1
#
_entry.id   AF-A0A2V9DHL0-F1
#
_cell.length_a   1.000
_cell.length_b   1.000
_cell.length_c   1.000
_cell.angle_alpha   90.00
_cell.angle_beta   90.00
_cell.angle_gamma   90.00
#
_symmetry.space_group_name_H-M   'P 1'
#
loop_
_entity.id
_entity.type
_entity.pdbx_description
1 polymer ?
#
loop_
_entity_poly.entity_id
_entity_poly.type
_entity_poly.pdbx_seq_one_letter_code
_entity_poly.pdbx_strand_id
1 'polypeptide(L)'
;MPRVTLEQAYPGIAFRPRTRNWWAWLTRVPPECVHLETEQGWMAALVPDTLYLRGKAARRSLTQRPEVSLCRACLVGVLEGELAAYAGRVVAFEPDVDSFSQYFFVAGPDFDAAGLLPEVAVAIEQRLRQPNEPCGECSLPATWLWLSREEVASLDEIGAITAAPGRRLCPTHGAATLCRALKLSGEANLFYVNLPYGEAGAYVWI
;
A
#
# COMPACT_ATOMS: atom_id res chain seq x y z
N MET A 1 -7.42 -12.63 21.38
CA MET A 1 -6.70 -12.83 20.10
C MET A 1 -5.21 -12.71 20.41
N PRO A 2 -4.35 -13.63 19.94
CA PRO A 2 -2.92 -13.59 20.23
C PRO A 2 -2.31 -12.36 19.56
N ARG A 3 -1.64 -11.52 20.36
CA ARG A 3 -0.87 -10.38 19.85
C ARG A 3 0.49 -10.89 19.38
N VAL A 4 0.78 -10.69 18.11
CA VAL A 4 2.11 -10.96 17.53
C VAL A 4 3.08 -9.90 18.07
N THR A 5 4.29 -10.28 18.45
CA THR A 5 5.30 -9.30 18.89
C THR A 5 5.81 -8.50 17.70
N LEU A 6 6.44 -7.33 17.95
CA LEU A 6 7.03 -6.53 16.88
C LEU A 6 8.08 -7.31 16.09
N GLU A 7 8.92 -8.06 16.78
CA GLU A 7 10.01 -8.84 16.18
C GLU A 7 9.48 -10.01 15.33
N GLN A 8 8.31 -10.55 15.68
CA GLN A 8 7.63 -11.57 14.89
C GLN A 8 6.90 -10.97 13.69
N ALA A 9 6.27 -9.80 13.86
CA ALA A 9 5.53 -9.12 12.80
C ALA A 9 6.45 -8.49 11.75
N TYR A 10 7.61 -8.00 12.18
CA TYR A 10 8.56 -7.22 11.37
C TYR A 10 10.00 -7.73 11.58
N PRO A 11 10.30 -8.95 11.11
CA PRO A 11 11.64 -9.53 11.29
C PRO A 11 12.71 -8.64 10.63
N GLY A 12 13.80 -8.39 11.35
CA GLY A 12 14.93 -7.59 10.87
C GLY A 12 14.77 -6.08 11.02
N ILE A 13 13.62 -5.58 11.48
CA ILE A 13 13.45 -4.15 11.77
C ILE A 13 13.75 -3.87 13.24
N ALA A 14 14.73 -3.00 13.48
CA ALA A 14 15.02 -2.46 14.79
C ALA A 14 14.11 -1.26 15.11
N PHE A 15 13.47 -1.29 16.28
CA PHE A 15 12.57 -0.25 16.76
C PHE A 15 13.21 0.53 17.92
N ARG A 16 12.93 1.83 17.98
CA ARG A 16 13.44 2.72 19.03
C ARG A 16 12.94 2.29 20.40
N PRO A 17 13.82 2.21 21.43
CA PRO A 17 13.38 1.90 22.79
C PRO A 17 12.38 2.94 23.35
N ARG A 18 12.55 4.21 23.00
CA ARG A 18 11.70 5.32 23.50
C ARG A 18 10.24 5.24 23.04
N THR A 19 9.98 4.62 21.89
CA THR A 19 8.61 4.42 21.37
C THR A 19 8.04 3.05 21.76
N ARG A 20 8.71 2.33 22.66
CA ARG A 20 8.31 1.02 23.18
C ARG A 20 8.03 1.04 24.69
N ASN A 21 8.14 2.21 25.32
CA ASN A 21 7.94 2.34 26.76
C ASN A 21 6.44 2.47 27.12
N TRP A 22 6.14 2.35 28.40
CA TRP A 22 4.77 2.42 28.91
C TRP A 22 4.06 3.74 28.58
N TRP A 23 4.81 4.85 28.52
CA TRP A 23 4.30 6.16 28.12
C TRP A 23 3.86 6.17 26.65
N ALA A 24 4.67 5.65 25.74
CA ALA A 24 4.33 5.53 24.32
C ALA A 24 3.08 4.67 24.11
N TRP A 25 2.93 3.60 24.90
CA TRP A 25 1.73 2.78 24.90
C TRP A 25 0.48 3.57 25.34
N LEU A 26 0.60 4.40 26.39
CA LEU A 26 -0.48 5.25 26.87
C LEU A 26 -0.86 6.34 25.87
N THR A 27 0.13 6.97 25.23
CA THR A 27 -0.09 8.05 24.26
C THR A 27 -0.41 7.53 22.86
N ARG A 28 -0.51 6.21 22.68
CA ARG A 28 -0.77 5.53 21.40
C ARG A 28 0.21 5.94 20.29
N VAL A 29 1.47 6.21 20.66
CA VAL A 29 2.52 6.47 19.68
C VAL A 29 2.97 5.11 19.11
N PRO A 30 2.87 4.90 17.78
CA PRO A 30 3.33 3.65 17.19
C PRO A 30 4.85 3.50 17.35
N PRO A 31 5.36 2.27 17.50
CA PRO A 31 6.79 2.01 17.50
C PRO A 31 7.44 2.50 16.20
N GLU A 32 8.51 3.27 16.33
CA GLU A 32 9.25 3.86 15.21
C GLU A 32 10.50 3.04 14.93
N CYS A 33 10.84 2.83 13.65
CA CYS A 33 12.14 2.26 13.32
C CYS A 33 13.27 3.24 13.71
N VAL A 34 14.43 2.69 14.05
CA VAL A 34 15.59 3.49 14.49
C VAL A 34 16.07 4.51 13.45
N HIS A 35 15.91 4.22 12.15
CA HIS A 35 16.39 5.05 11.06
C HIS A 35 15.69 6.40 10.91
N LEU A 36 14.47 6.54 11.44
CA LEU A 36 13.77 7.83 11.40
C LEU A 36 14.51 8.94 12.19
N GLU A 37 15.62 8.61 12.90
CA GLU A 37 16.36 9.60 13.70
C GLU A 37 17.19 10.49 12.78
N THR A 38 17.61 9.91 11.64
CA THR A 38 18.44 10.53 10.63
C THR A 38 17.66 10.82 9.34
N GLU A 39 16.60 10.04 9.04
CA GLU A 39 15.77 10.22 7.85
C GLU A 39 14.55 11.11 8.16
N GLN A 40 14.74 12.43 8.10
CA GLN A 40 13.70 13.41 8.51
C GLN A 40 12.69 13.77 7.41
N GLY A 41 13.05 13.59 6.14
CA GLY A 41 12.19 13.90 5.00
C GLY A 41 11.21 12.79 4.63
N TRP A 42 11.27 11.63 5.30
CA TRP A 42 10.48 10.47 4.91
C TRP A 42 9.96 9.67 6.11
N MET A 43 8.65 9.42 6.16
CA MET A 43 8.03 8.54 7.14
C MET A 43 6.78 7.87 6.57
N ALA A 44 6.54 6.61 6.98
CA ALA A 44 5.31 5.91 6.69
C ALA A 44 4.72 5.23 7.93
N ALA A 45 3.46 5.51 8.23
CA ALA A 45 2.69 4.80 9.23
C ALA A 45 2.07 3.54 8.61
N LEU A 46 2.67 2.38 8.88
CA LEU A 46 2.20 1.07 8.44
C LEU A 46 1.14 0.52 9.40
N VAL A 47 -0.07 0.32 8.87
CA VAL A 47 -1.26 -0.24 9.51
C VAL A 47 -1.67 -1.53 8.77
N PRO A 48 -0.92 -2.63 8.93
CA PRO A 48 -0.93 -3.74 7.98
C PRO A 48 -2.30 -4.46 7.86
N ASP A 49 -3.01 -4.61 8.99
CA ASP A 49 -4.21 -5.45 9.09
C ASP A 49 -5.47 -4.66 9.43
N THR A 50 -5.38 -3.32 9.34
CA THR A 50 -6.47 -2.40 9.63
C THR A 50 -6.67 -1.47 8.45
N LEU A 51 -7.92 -1.38 8.01
CA LEU A 51 -8.35 -0.44 7.00
C LEU A 51 -9.08 0.72 7.65
N TYR A 52 -8.57 1.94 7.52
CA TYR A 52 -9.24 3.13 8.00
C TYR A 52 -10.15 3.70 6.91
N LEU A 53 -11.46 3.61 7.15
CA LEU A 53 -12.49 4.01 6.19
C LEU A 53 -13.39 5.07 6.82
N ARG A 54 -13.34 6.31 6.32
CA ARG A 54 -14.07 7.48 6.88
C ARG A 54 -13.91 7.59 8.42
N GLY A 55 -12.70 7.37 8.92
CA GLY A 55 -12.38 7.40 10.36
C GLY A 55 -12.80 6.15 11.16
N LYS A 56 -13.36 5.12 10.51
CA LYS A 56 -13.69 3.84 11.15
C LYS A 56 -12.64 2.79 10.80
N ALA A 57 -12.06 2.17 11.82
CA ALA A 57 -11.13 1.05 11.67
C ALA A 57 -11.90 -0.25 11.37
N ALA A 58 -11.71 -0.80 10.19
CA ALA A 58 -12.17 -2.13 9.80
C ALA A 58 -10.99 -3.11 9.86
N ARG A 59 -11.07 -4.09 10.76
CA ARG A 59 -10.02 -5.11 10.93
C ARG A 59 -10.21 -6.22 9.92
N ARG A 60 -9.13 -6.63 9.26
CA ARG A 60 -9.20 -7.53 8.11
C ARG A 60 -8.47 -8.86 8.31
N SER A 61 -7.69 -8.97 9.38
CA SER A 61 -7.01 -10.22 9.78
C SER A 61 -7.45 -10.71 11.16
N LEU A 62 -7.45 -12.04 11.33
CA LEU A 62 -7.63 -12.72 12.62
C LEU A 62 -6.38 -12.60 13.52
N THR A 63 -5.22 -12.36 12.91
CA THR A 63 -3.96 -12.04 13.60
C THR A 63 -3.67 -10.56 13.40
N GLN A 64 -3.52 -9.81 14.48
CA GLN A 64 -3.23 -8.37 14.38
C GLN A 64 -1.73 -8.14 14.53
N ARG A 65 -1.07 -7.75 13.43
CA ARG A 65 0.25 -7.14 13.46
C ARG A 65 0.13 -5.71 14.01
N PRO A 66 1.06 -5.29 14.89
CA PRO A 66 1.03 -3.95 15.47
C PRO A 66 1.31 -2.87 14.41
N GLU A 67 0.68 -1.72 14.54
CA GLU A 67 0.97 -0.53 13.71
C GLU A 67 2.36 0.01 14.04
N VAL A 68 3.10 0.48 13.03
CA VAL A 68 4.47 0.97 13.19
C VAL A 68 4.76 2.14 12.27
N SER A 69 5.71 2.99 12.65
CA SER A 69 6.24 4.05 11.79
C SER A 69 7.60 3.63 11.24
N LEU A 70 7.71 3.59 9.91
CA LEU A 70 8.88 3.10 9.20
C LEU A 70 9.51 4.23 8.37
N CYS A 71 10.82 4.13 8.19
CA CYS A 71 11.53 4.88 7.17
C CYS A 71 11.38 4.20 5.80
N ARG A 72 11.86 4.84 4.73
CA ARG A 72 11.64 4.39 3.35
C ARG A 72 12.18 2.99 3.11
N ALA A 73 13.42 2.75 3.54
CA ALA A 73 14.07 1.46 3.36
C ALA A 73 13.35 0.33 4.10
N CYS A 74 12.90 0.59 5.35
CA CYS A 74 12.15 -0.40 6.12
C CYS A 74 10.78 -0.69 5.50
N LEU A 75 10.05 0.34 5.04
CA LEU A 75 8.76 0.12 4.37
C LEU A 75 8.94 -0.72 3.12
N VAL A 76 9.89 -0.35 2.25
CA VAL A 76 10.11 -1.09 1.00
C VAL A 76 10.49 -2.55 1.25
N GLY A 77 11.34 -2.82 2.25
CA GLY A 77 11.70 -4.19 2.61
C GLY A 77 10.50 -5.04 3.05
N VAL A 78 9.53 -4.44 3.75
CA VAL A 78 8.28 -5.12 4.11
C VAL A 78 7.37 -5.30 2.89
N LEU A 79 7.18 -4.23 2.10
CA LEU A 79 6.27 -4.24 0.95
C LEU A 79 6.69 -5.23 -0.13
N GLU A 80 7.97 -5.29 -0.48
CA GLU A 80 8.44 -6.10 -1.60
C GLU A 80 8.06 -7.59 -1.44
N GLY A 81 8.26 -8.14 -0.24
CA GLY A 81 7.90 -9.53 0.05
C GLY A 81 6.39 -9.76 0.09
N GLU A 82 5.66 -8.90 0.81
CA GLU A 82 4.21 -9.05 1.00
C GLU A 82 3.43 -8.88 -0.31
N LEU A 83 3.84 -7.92 -1.14
CA LEU A 83 3.21 -7.64 -2.43
C LEU A 83 3.52 -8.72 -3.47
N ALA A 84 4.75 -9.24 -3.49
CA ALA A 84 5.11 -10.32 -4.41
C ALA A 84 4.41 -11.64 -4.06
N ALA A 85 4.10 -11.86 -2.79
CA ALA A 85 3.34 -13.02 -2.32
C ALA A 85 1.82 -12.89 -2.52
N TYR A 86 1.32 -11.69 -2.85
CA TYR A 86 -0.10 -11.47 -3.03
C TYR A 86 -0.62 -12.11 -4.32
N ALA A 87 -1.57 -13.04 -4.18
CA ALA A 87 -2.15 -13.80 -5.28
C ALA A 87 -3.33 -13.10 -5.99
N GLY A 88 -3.87 -12.02 -5.39
CA GLY A 88 -5.01 -11.31 -5.96
C GLY A 88 -4.65 -10.41 -7.13
N ARG A 89 -5.67 -9.78 -7.71
CA ARG A 89 -5.52 -8.83 -8.82
C ARG A 89 -5.37 -7.40 -8.30
N VAL A 90 -4.64 -6.60 -9.07
CA VAL A 90 -4.18 -5.27 -8.64
C VAL A 90 -4.33 -4.26 -9.76
N VAL A 91 -4.84 -3.07 -9.44
CA VAL A 91 -4.68 -1.87 -10.26
C VAL A 91 -3.85 -0.87 -9.46
N ALA A 92 -2.60 -0.72 -9.84
CA ALA A 92 -1.63 0.16 -9.21
C ALA A 92 -1.44 1.42 -10.05
N PHE A 93 -1.48 2.58 -9.42
CA PHE A 93 -1.20 3.87 -10.03
C PHE A 93 0.18 4.32 -9.56
N GLU A 94 1.02 4.80 -10.46
CA GLU A 94 2.33 5.32 -10.10
C GLU A 94 2.21 6.41 -9.02
N PRO A 95 3.09 6.49 -8.01
CA PRO A 95 3.00 7.54 -6.99
C PRO A 95 3.55 8.85 -7.59
N ASP A 96 2.89 9.96 -7.30
CA ASP A 96 3.36 11.29 -7.70
C ASP A 96 4.02 12.04 -6.53
N VAL A 97 4.92 12.97 -6.85
CA VAL A 97 5.65 13.82 -5.88
C VAL A 97 4.76 14.87 -5.24
N ASP A 98 3.77 15.40 -5.96
CA ASP A 98 2.89 16.47 -5.49
C ASP A 98 1.64 15.93 -4.79
N SER A 99 1.32 14.65 -5.02
CA SER A 99 0.25 13.94 -4.33
C SER A 99 0.58 12.44 -4.21
N PHE A 100 1.02 11.98 -3.03
CA PHE A 100 1.03 10.54 -2.68
C PHE A 100 -0.39 9.99 -2.44
N SER A 101 -1.36 10.54 -3.14
CA SER A 101 -2.61 9.89 -3.36
C SER A 101 -2.34 8.74 -4.35
N GLN A 102 -2.47 7.50 -3.87
CA GLN A 102 -3.14 6.37 -4.54
C GLN A 102 -2.27 5.15 -4.86
N TYR A 103 -2.57 4.06 -4.16
CA TYR A 103 -2.60 2.71 -4.70
C TYR A 103 -3.91 2.07 -4.30
N PHE A 104 -4.50 1.20 -5.12
CA PHE A 104 -5.73 0.51 -4.70
C PHE A 104 -5.57 -0.99 -4.81
N PHE A 105 -5.90 -1.64 -3.71
CA PHE A 105 -6.47 -2.96 -3.74
C PHE A 105 -7.75 -2.82 -2.93
N VAL A 106 -8.91 -2.81 -3.55
CA VAL A 106 -10.14 -2.78 -2.78
C VAL A 106 -11.09 -3.69 -3.51
N ALA A 107 -11.66 -4.63 -2.76
CA ALA A 107 -12.87 -5.28 -3.21
C ALA A 107 -13.94 -4.19 -3.31
N GLY A 108 -14.72 -4.17 -4.40
CA GLY A 108 -15.84 -3.25 -4.65
C GLY A 108 -16.51 -2.63 -3.40
N PRO A 109 -16.90 -3.45 -2.41
CA PRO A 109 -17.56 -2.99 -1.19
C PRO A 109 -16.79 -1.97 -0.31
N ASP A 110 -15.46 -1.88 -0.38
CA ASP A 110 -14.71 -0.93 0.46
C ASP A 110 -14.40 0.41 -0.26
N PHE A 111 -14.77 0.57 -1.54
CA PHE A 111 -14.46 1.79 -2.31
C PHE A 111 -15.17 3.04 -1.77
N ASP A 112 -16.47 2.94 -1.49
CA ASP A 112 -17.25 4.02 -0.88
C ASP A 112 -16.63 4.46 0.45
N ALA A 113 -16.14 3.48 1.20
CA ALA A 113 -15.60 3.64 2.52
C ALA A 113 -14.17 4.25 2.47
N ALA A 114 -13.43 4.01 1.37
CA ALA A 114 -12.17 4.66 1.03
C ALA A 114 -12.38 6.09 0.50
N GLY A 115 -13.64 6.53 0.33
CA GLY A 115 -13.97 7.88 -0.12
C GLY A 115 -13.80 8.07 -1.63
N LEU A 116 -13.67 6.98 -2.40
CA LEU A 116 -13.67 7.07 -3.85
C LEU A 116 -15.05 7.47 -4.36
N LEU A 117 -15.06 8.24 -5.44
CA LEU A 117 -16.27 8.48 -6.21
C LEU A 117 -16.75 7.13 -6.80
N PRO A 118 -18.06 6.84 -6.79
CA PRO A 118 -18.61 5.58 -7.32
C PRO A 118 -18.16 5.27 -8.75
N GLU A 119 -17.97 6.29 -9.57
CA GLU A 119 -17.53 6.16 -10.96
C GLU A 119 -16.07 5.66 -11.07
N VAL A 120 -15.20 6.11 -10.16
CA VAL A 120 -13.81 5.64 -10.06
C VAL A 120 -13.78 4.18 -9.64
N ALA A 121 -14.61 3.82 -8.65
CA ALA A 121 -14.78 2.44 -8.20
C ALA A 121 -15.19 1.52 -9.37
N VAL A 122 -16.21 1.92 -10.15
CA VAL A 122 -16.67 1.16 -11.31
C VAL A 122 -15.58 1.02 -12.37
N ALA A 123 -14.83 2.08 -12.67
CA ALA A 123 -13.73 2.02 -13.63
C ALA A 123 -12.66 1.01 -13.18
N ILE A 124 -12.26 1.04 -11.90
CA ILE A 124 -11.28 0.09 -11.35
C ILE A 124 -11.82 -1.35 -11.41
N GLU A 125 -13.09 -1.60 -11.05
CA GLU A 125 -13.69 -2.93 -11.15
C GLU A 125 -13.69 -3.46 -12.58
N GLN A 126 -13.99 -2.62 -13.56
CA GLN A 126 -13.96 -3.02 -14.97
C GLN A 126 -12.55 -3.45 -15.37
N ARG A 127 -11.52 -2.70 -14.98
CA ARG A 127 -10.12 -3.07 -15.21
C ARG A 127 -9.73 -4.38 -14.53
N LEU A 128 -10.20 -4.61 -13.29
CA LEU A 128 -9.99 -5.85 -12.54
C LEU A 128 -10.75 -7.06 -13.10
N ARG A 129 -11.74 -6.89 -13.99
CA ARG A 129 -12.46 -8.00 -14.64
C ARG A 129 -11.91 -8.37 -16.01
N GLN A 130 -11.16 -7.47 -16.67
CA GLN A 130 -10.54 -7.75 -17.97
C GLN A 130 -9.62 -8.98 -17.89
N PRO A 131 -9.55 -9.84 -18.92
CA PRO A 131 -8.64 -10.97 -18.91
C PRO A 131 -7.18 -10.52 -18.77
N ASN A 132 -6.37 -11.32 -18.08
CA ASN A 132 -4.94 -11.02 -17.94
C ASN A 132 -4.20 -11.44 -19.20
N GLU A 133 -3.56 -10.47 -19.83
CA GLU A 133 -2.44 -10.75 -20.74
C GLU A 133 -1.21 -11.18 -19.92
N PRO A 134 -0.24 -11.88 -20.53
CA PRO A 134 1.01 -12.20 -19.87
C PRO A 134 1.75 -10.94 -19.40
N CYS A 135 2.59 -11.11 -18.39
CA CYS A 135 3.48 -10.05 -17.91
C CYS A 135 4.38 -9.57 -19.06
N GLY A 136 4.42 -8.26 -19.30
CA GLY A 136 5.24 -7.66 -20.36
C GLY A 136 6.75 -7.83 -20.19
N GLU A 137 7.21 -8.23 -19.01
CA GLU A 137 8.64 -8.38 -18.68
C GLU A 137 9.12 -9.84 -18.74
N CYS A 138 8.25 -10.82 -18.43
CA CYS A 138 8.67 -12.22 -18.31
C CYS A 138 7.65 -13.26 -18.80
N SER A 139 6.54 -12.83 -19.39
CA SER A 139 5.47 -13.69 -19.92
C SER A 139 4.78 -14.62 -18.90
N LEU A 140 5.08 -14.50 -17.60
CA LEU A 140 4.33 -15.16 -16.53
C LEU A 140 2.92 -14.55 -16.40
N PRO A 141 1.95 -15.23 -15.76
CA PRO A 141 0.64 -14.65 -15.53
C PRO A 141 0.72 -13.28 -14.85
N ALA A 142 0.18 -12.25 -15.51
CA ALA A 142 0.07 -10.94 -14.91
C ALA A 142 -1.13 -10.93 -13.96
N THR A 143 -0.97 -10.36 -12.77
CA THR A 143 -2.10 -10.04 -11.87
C THR A 143 -2.16 -8.56 -11.54
N TRP A 144 -1.14 -7.81 -11.95
CA TRP A 144 -1.04 -6.36 -11.76
C TRP A 144 -1.27 -5.64 -13.08
N LEU A 145 -2.09 -4.59 -13.02
CA LEU A 145 -2.15 -3.52 -13.99
C LEU A 145 -1.50 -2.29 -13.37
N TRP A 146 -0.40 -1.84 -13.96
CA TRP A 146 0.27 -0.60 -13.59
C TRP A 146 -0.16 0.53 -14.53
N LEU A 147 -0.57 1.66 -13.99
CA LEU A 147 -0.94 2.87 -14.74
C LEU A 147 0.05 3.97 -14.37
N SER A 148 0.75 4.52 -15.36
CA SER A 148 1.68 5.63 -15.12
C SER A 148 0.93 6.96 -14.95
N ARG A 149 1.60 7.96 -14.37
CA ARG A 149 1.03 9.32 -14.29
C ARG A 149 0.94 10.03 -15.63
N GLU A 150 1.71 9.57 -16.63
CA GLU A 150 1.57 10.05 -18.01
C GLU A 150 0.28 9.54 -18.67
N GLU A 151 -0.18 8.34 -18.29
CA GLU A 151 -1.41 7.75 -18.81
C GLU A 151 -2.66 8.20 -18.05
N VAL A 152 -2.54 8.36 -16.72
CA VAL A 152 -3.61 8.77 -15.82
C VAL A 152 -3.05 9.74 -14.79
N ALA A 153 -3.28 11.04 -14.99
CA ALA A 153 -2.70 12.05 -14.10
C ALA A 153 -3.35 12.01 -12.70
N SER A 154 -4.67 11.84 -12.64
CA SER A 154 -5.44 11.77 -11.39
C SER A 154 -6.60 10.76 -11.47
N LEU A 155 -7.19 10.42 -10.33
CA LEU A 155 -8.39 9.55 -10.32
C LEU A 155 -9.63 10.20 -10.88
N ASP A 156 -9.65 11.53 -10.94
CA ASP A 156 -10.80 12.23 -11.47
C ASP A 156 -10.92 12.00 -12.99
N GLU A 157 -9.84 11.52 -13.63
CA GLU A 157 -9.79 11.13 -15.03
C GLU A 157 -10.36 9.71 -15.26
N ILE A 158 -11.63 9.50 -14.89
CA ILE A 158 -12.35 8.22 -15.03
C ILE A 158 -12.23 7.62 -16.44
N GLY A 159 -12.28 8.48 -17.46
CA GLY A 159 -12.10 8.08 -18.86
C GLY A 159 -10.71 7.50 -19.13
N ALA A 160 -9.67 8.12 -18.57
CA ALA A 160 -8.30 7.65 -18.68
C ALA A 160 -8.08 6.35 -17.92
N ILE A 161 -8.59 6.21 -16.68
CA ILE A 161 -8.53 4.96 -15.89
C ILE A 161 -9.10 3.79 -16.70
N THR A 162 -10.22 4.01 -17.38
CA THR A 162 -10.91 2.97 -18.15
C THR A 162 -10.13 2.58 -19.40
N ALA A 163 -9.63 3.59 -20.14
CA ALA A 163 -9.08 3.42 -21.49
C ALA A 163 -7.57 3.17 -21.55
N ALA A 164 -6.81 3.64 -20.56
CA ALA A 164 -5.35 3.55 -20.56
C ALA A 164 -4.89 2.10 -20.77
N PRO A 165 -3.88 1.87 -21.62
CA PRO A 165 -3.37 0.52 -21.85
C PRO A 165 -2.77 -0.02 -20.55
N GLY A 166 -1.90 0.77 -19.90
CA GLY A 166 -1.14 0.37 -18.73
C GLY A 166 -0.18 -0.78 -19.02
N ARG A 167 0.62 -1.11 -18.01
CA ARG A 167 1.59 -2.21 -18.05
C ARG A 167 1.07 -3.41 -17.28
N ARG A 168 1.03 -4.58 -17.92
CA ARG A 168 0.65 -5.84 -17.28
C ARG A 168 1.87 -6.49 -16.64
N LEU A 169 1.82 -6.69 -15.33
CA LEU A 169 2.95 -7.19 -14.54
C LEU A 169 2.55 -8.43 -13.72
N CYS A 170 3.46 -9.39 -13.61
CA CYS A 170 3.33 -10.46 -12.62
C CYS A 170 3.55 -9.89 -11.19
N PRO A 171 3.17 -10.61 -10.13
CA PRO A 171 3.33 -10.13 -8.75
C PRO A 171 4.72 -9.59 -8.42
N THR A 172 5.76 -10.32 -8.83
CA THR A 172 7.16 -9.91 -8.60
C THR A 172 7.52 -8.60 -9.30
N HIS A 173 7.19 -8.45 -10.59
CA HIS A 173 7.50 -7.23 -11.33
C HIS A 173 6.62 -6.05 -10.91
N GLY A 174 5.36 -6.30 -10.52
CA GLY A 174 4.46 -5.29 -9.97
C GLY A 174 5.00 -4.74 -8.65
N ALA A 175 5.31 -5.62 -7.70
CA ALA A 175 5.92 -5.27 -6.41
C ALA A 175 7.25 -4.51 -6.59
N ALA A 176 8.13 -4.99 -7.47
CA ALA A 176 9.40 -4.34 -7.75
C ALA A 176 9.22 -2.94 -8.37
N THR A 177 8.22 -2.75 -9.24
CA THR A 177 7.91 -1.45 -9.85
C THR A 177 7.43 -0.46 -8.79
N LEU A 178 6.49 -0.87 -7.93
CA LEU A 178 6.03 -0.06 -6.79
C LEU A 178 7.18 0.32 -5.87
N CYS A 179 7.98 -0.66 -5.45
CA CYS A 179 9.12 -0.43 -4.57
C CYS A 179 10.16 0.51 -5.20
N ARG A 180 10.37 0.43 -6.51
CA ARG A 180 11.25 1.37 -7.22
C ARG A 180 10.70 2.78 -7.19
N ALA A 181 9.40 2.96 -7.46
CA ALA A 181 8.77 4.27 -7.43
C ALA A 181 8.89 4.93 -6.04
N LEU A 182 8.62 4.17 -4.97
CA LEU A 182 8.80 4.64 -3.59
C LEU A 182 10.25 4.99 -3.24
N LYS A 183 11.24 4.28 -3.80
CA LYS A 183 12.67 4.60 -3.60
C LYS A 183 13.07 5.92 -4.26
N LEU A 184 12.42 6.30 -5.36
CA LEU A 184 12.70 7.53 -6.11
C LEU A 184 12.04 8.76 -5.49
N SER A 185 11.02 8.58 -4.66
CA SER A 185 10.40 9.63 -3.86
C SER A 185 11.40 10.25 -2.87
N GLY A 186 11.71 11.54 -3.06
CA GLY A 186 12.67 12.29 -2.24
C GLY A 186 12.17 12.57 -0.83
N GLU A 187 10.94 13.06 -0.70
CA GLU A 187 10.27 13.36 0.57
C GLU A 187 8.85 12.78 0.55
N ALA A 188 8.40 12.23 1.68
CA ALA A 188 7.03 11.75 1.82
C ALA A 188 6.63 11.59 3.30
N ASN A 189 5.39 11.92 3.64
CA ASN A 189 4.80 11.56 4.92
C ASN A 189 3.53 10.75 4.67
N LEU A 190 3.67 9.44 4.65
CA LEU A 190 2.60 8.51 4.28
C LEU A 190 1.82 8.12 5.54
N PHE A 191 0.53 8.44 5.57
CA PHE A 191 -0.35 8.07 6.68
C PHE A 191 -1.18 6.85 6.30
N TYR A 192 -1.24 5.83 7.17
CA TYR A 192 -2.11 4.66 6.99
C TYR A 192 -1.80 3.78 5.76
N VAL A 193 -0.53 3.44 5.56
CA VAL A 193 -0.12 2.43 4.58
C VAL A 193 -0.54 1.05 5.09
N ASN A 194 -1.27 0.25 4.33
CA ASN A 194 -1.59 -1.12 4.72
C ASN A 194 -0.93 -2.15 3.79
N LEU A 195 -1.18 -3.43 4.08
CA LEU A 195 -0.75 -4.57 3.27
C LEU A 195 -1.96 -5.23 2.62
N PRO A 196 -1.80 -5.93 1.48
CA PRO A 196 -2.93 -6.59 0.84
C PRO A 196 -3.43 -7.78 1.70
N TYR A 197 -4.76 -7.96 1.78
CA TYR A 197 -5.40 -9.04 2.54
C TYR A 197 -6.67 -9.57 1.84
N GLY A 198 -6.76 -10.89 1.60
CA GLY A 198 -7.92 -11.47 0.90
C GLY A 198 -8.07 -10.91 -0.53
N GLU A 199 -9.31 -10.58 -0.95
CA GLU A 199 -9.57 -9.94 -2.25
C GLU A 199 -9.48 -8.39 -2.21
N ALA A 200 -9.01 -7.81 -1.11
CA ALA A 200 -8.95 -6.37 -0.86
C ALA A 200 -7.59 -5.94 -0.25
N GLY A 201 -7.33 -4.65 -0.12
CA GLY A 201 -6.08 -4.07 0.45
C GLY A 201 -5.93 -2.57 0.17
N ALA A 202 -6.70 -1.70 0.83
CA ALA A 202 -6.71 -0.28 0.42
C ALA A 202 -5.56 0.51 1.05
N TYR A 203 -4.71 1.07 0.22
CA TYR A 203 -3.78 2.14 0.55
C TYR A 203 -4.52 3.42 0.97
N VAL A 204 -3.95 4.24 1.85
CA VAL A 204 -4.51 5.54 2.30
C VAL A 204 -3.35 6.55 2.40
N TRP A 205 -3.39 7.65 1.62
CA TRP A 205 -3.73 9.07 1.91
C TRP A 205 -2.60 9.89 2.57
N ILE A 206 -2.32 11.09 2.00
CA ILE A 206 -1.69 12.22 2.69
C ILE A 206 -2.79 13.14 3.20
#